data_AF-A0A2S8PGQ7-F1
#
_entry.id   AF-A0A2S8PGQ7-F1
#
_cell.length_a   1.000
_cell.length_b   1.000
_cell.length_c   1.000
_cell.angle_alpha   90.00
_cell.angle_beta   90.00
_cell.angle_gamma   90.00
#
_symmetry.space_group_name_H-M   'P 1'
#
loop_
_entity.id
_entity.type
_entity.pdbx_description
1 polymer ?
#
loop_
_entity_poly.entity_id
_entity_poly.type
_entity_poly.pdbx_seq_one_letter_code
_entity_poly.pdbx_strand_id
1 'polypeptide(L)' 'MNDRERRSALGDFLRKQRSRLSPEDVGLPTGARRRTAGLRREEVAQLSNIGTSWYMWLEQGRWKA' A
#
# COMPACT_ATOMS: atom_id res chain seq x y z
N MET A 1 -16.20 14.25 9.54
CA MET A 1 -15.32 13.88 8.42
C MET A 1 -16.14 13.74 7.15
N ASN A 2 -15.88 14.59 6.17
CA ASN A 2 -16.45 14.45 4.83
C ASN A 2 -15.79 13.27 4.08
N ASP A 3 -16.38 12.89 2.96
CA ASP A 3 -15.93 11.75 2.16
C ASP A 3 -14.48 11.91 1.65
N ARG A 4 -14.08 13.14 1.30
CA ARG A 4 -12.69 13.44 0.87
C ARG A 4 -11.69 13.26 2.00
N GLU A 5 -12.01 13.69 3.22
CA GLU A 5 -11.17 13.50 4.41
C GLU A 5 -11.04 12.03 4.76
N ARG A 6 -12.13 11.24 4.63
CA ARG A 6 -12.08 9.78 4.83
C ARG A 6 -11.14 9.12 3.83
N ARG A 7 -11.22 9.49 2.56
CA ARG A 7 -10.35 8.95 1.52
C ARG A 7 -8.88 9.30 1.74
N SER A 8 -8.59 10.54 2.14
CA SER A 8 -7.23 10.96 2.48
C SER A 8 -6.68 10.18 3.67
N ALA A 9 -7.46 10.08 4.76
CA ALA A 9 -7.06 9.37 5.97
C ALA A 9 -6.79 7.88 5.71
N LEU A 10 -7.58 7.23 4.86
CA LEU A 10 -7.32 5.85 4.46
C LEU A 10 -6.05 5.75 3.60
N GLY A 11 -5.85 6.66 2.65
CA GLY A 11 -4.63 6.68 1.83
C GLY A 11 -3.36 6.81 2.67
N ASP A 12 -3.39 7.69 3.67
CA ASP A 12 -2.30 7.89 4.63
C ASP A 12 -2.09 6.65 5.51
N PHE A 13 -3.18 6.03 5.97
CA PHE A 13 -3.12 4.79 6.73
C PHE A 13 -2.46 3.66 5.92
N LEU A 14 -2.89 3.44 4.67
CA LEU A 14 -2.33 2.41 3.79
C LEU A 14 -0.84 2.66 3.52
N ARG A 15 -0.46 3.91 3.25
CA ARG A 15 0.94 4.30 3.08
C ARG A 15 1.78 3.99 4.32
N LYS A 16 1.25 4.29 5.52
CA LYS A 16 1.92 4.03 6.79
C LYS A 16 2.09 2.52 7.05
N GLN A 17 1.03 1.74 6.86
CA GLN A 17 1.11 0.28 7.02
C GLN A 17 2.10 -0.35 6.05
N ARG A 18 2.04 0.05 4.77
CA ARG A 18 2.97 -0.45 3.74
C ARG A 18 4.43 -0.14 4.07
N SER A 19 4.72 1.05 4.59
CA SER A 19 6.08 1.41 5.00
C SER A 19 6.58 0.68 6.25
N ARG A 20 5.66 0.16 7.07
CA ARG A 20 5.96 -0.50 8.35
C ARG A 20 6.18 -2.01 8.21
N LEU A 21 5.43 -2.66 7.32
CA LEU A 21 5.53 -4.11 7.12
C LEU A 21 6.79 -4.45 6.32
N SER A 22 7.56 -5.40 6.84
CA SER A 22 8.66 -6.00 6.10
C SER A 22 8.12 -7.12 5.19
N PRO A 23 8.77 -7.40 4.05
CA PRO A 23 8.38 -8.49 3.16
C PRO A 23 8.37 -9.87 3.84
N GLU A 24 9.31 -10.12 4.74
CA GLU A 24 9.37 -11.35 5.55
C GLU A 24 8.17 -11.53 6.49
N ASP A 25 7.59 -10.46 7.06
CA ASP A 25 6.38 -10.52 7.90
C ASP A 25 5.15 -11.09 7.15
N VAL A 26 5.18 -11.02 5.82
CA VAL A 26 4.08 -11.45 4.94
C VAL A 26 4.50 -12.63 4.04
N GLY A 27 5.60 -13.31 4.38
CA GLY A 27 6.09 -14.50 3.67
C GLY A 27 6.71 -14.21 2.31
N LEU A 28 7.05 -12.96 2.00
CA LEU A 28 7.75 -12.58 0.78
C LEU A 28 9.27 -12.57 1.01
N PRO A 29 10.07 -13.02 0.02
CA PRO A 29 11.51 -13.03 0.15
C PRO A 29 12.08 -11.61 0.23
N THR A 30 13.13 -11.45 1.03
CA THR A 30 13.92 -10.23 1.07
C THR A 30 14.92 -10.21 -0.09
N GLY A 31 14.45 -9.87 -1.30
CA GLY A 31 15.28 -9.84 -2.52
C GLY A 31 16.48 -8.88 -2.40
N ALA A 32 17.52 -9.10 -3.23
CA ALA A 32 18.77 -8.35 -3.15
C ALA A 32 18.61 -6.86 -3.52
N ARG A 33 19.17 -5.97 -2.68
CA ARG A 33 19.17 -4.49 -2.77
C ARG A 33 17.78 -3.86 -3.00
N ARG A 34 16.99 -3.77 -1.92
CA ARG A 34 15.79 -2.92 -1.91
C ARG A 34 16.12 -1.45 -1.64
N ARG A 35 15.44 -0.55 -2.36
CA ARG A 35 15.41 0.90 -2.08
C ARG A 35 14.27 1.30 -1.12
N THR A 36 13.27 0.43 -0.95
CA THR A 36 12.10 0.66 -0.09
C THR A 36 12.28 -0.10 1.22
N ALA A 37 12.09 0.58 2.35
CA ALA A 37 12.27 0.00 3.68
C ALA A 37 11.16 -0.99 4.09
N GLY A 38 9.97 -0.87 3.51
CA GLY A 38 8.84 -1.80 3.70
C GLY A 38 8.35 -2.39 2.38
N LEU A 39 7.09 -2.81 2.36
CA LEU A 39 6.47 -3.38 1.17
C LEU A 39 6.42 -2.38 0.00
N ARG A 40 6.58 -2.90 -1.21
CA ARG A 40 6.30 -2.21 -2.47
C ARG A 40 4.81 -2.22 -2.74
N ARG A 41 4.37 -1.31 -3.61
CA ARG A 41 2.95 -1.26 -4.03
C ARG A 41 2.53 -2.54 -4.75
N GLU A 42 3.39 -3.07 -5.60
CA GLU A 42 3.18 -4.33 -6.32
C GLU A 42 3.04 -5.53 -5.38
N GLU A 43 3.83 -5.56 -4.30
CA GLU A 43 3.77 -6.62 -3.28
C GLU A 43 2.45 -6.57 -2.52
N VAL A 44 2.01 -5.39 -2.07
CA VAL A 44 0.69 -5.25 -1.40
C VAL A 44 -0.46 -5.61 -2.35
N ALA A 45 -0.36 -5.18 -3.61
CA ALA A 45 -1.35 -5.49 -4.62
C ALA A 45 -1.48 -7.00 -4.87
N GLN A 46 -0.34 -7.70 -4.97
CA GLN A 46 -0.28 -9.15 -5.08
C GLN A 46 -0.90 -9.83 -3.86
N LEU A 47 -0.53 -9.44 -2.65
CA LEU A 47 -1.07 -10.01 -1.40
C LEU A 47 -2.58 -9.81 -1.25
N SER A 48 -3.10 -8.72 -1.82
CA SER A 48 -4.53 -8.37 -1.74
C SER A 48 -5.34 -8.84 -2.96
N ASN A 49 -4.68 -9.47 -3.94
CA ASN A 49 -5.28 -9.88 -5.22
C ASN A 49 -5.98 -8.73 -5.98
N ILE A 50 -5.34 -7.56 -6.02
CA ILE A 50 -5.81 -6.34 -6.68
C ILE A 50 -4.75 -5.84 -7.67
N GLY A 51 -5.15 -4.96 -8.59
CA GLY A 51 -4.19 -4.29 -9.48
C GLY A 51 -3.31 -3.29 -8.74
N THR A 52 -2.01 -3.22 -9.09
CA THR A 52 -1.05 -2.25 -8.52
C THR A 52 -1.51 -0.80 -8.69
N SER A 53 -2.11 -0.47 -9.84
CA SER A 53 -2.66 0.86 -10.12
C SER A 53 -3.85 1.21 -9.21
N TRP A 54 -4.67 0.21 -8.85
CA TRP A 54 -5.79 0.40 -7.93
C TRP A 54 -5.28 0.70 -6.52
N TYR A 55 -4.30 -0.07 -6.02
CA TYR A 55 -3.65 0.23 -4.74
C TYR A 55 -3.00 1.62 -4.72
N MET A 56 -2.38 2.03 -5.83
CA MET A 56 -1.82 3.37 -5.96
C MET A 56 -2.90 4.47 -5.86
N TRP A 57 -4.07 4.28 -6.44
CA TRP A 57 -5.18 5.24 -6.32
C TRP A 57 -5.79 5.27 -4.92
N LEU A 58 -5.83 4.13 -4.23
CA LEU A 58 -6.19 4.07 -2.81
C LEU A 58 -5.25 4.93 -1.95
N GLU A 59 -3.93 4.77 -2.12
CA GLU A 59 -2.94 5.62 -1.41
C GLU A 59 -3.10 7.11 -1.71
N GLN A 60 -3.59 7.46 -2.91
CA GLN A 60 -3.80 8.86 -3.31
C GLN A 60 -5.18 9.42 -2.90
N GLY A 61 -6.08 8.62 -2.35
CA GLY A 61 -7.43 9.08 -2.03
C GLY A 61 -8.30 9.37 -3.28
N ARG A 62 -7.92 8.84 -4.45
CA ARG A 62 -8.52 9.18 -5.75
C ARG A 62 -9.55 8.16 -6.25
N TRP A 63 -9.79 7.09 -5.51
CA TRP A 63 -10.81 6.13 -5.90
C TRP A 63 -12.19 6.74 -5.73
N LYS A 64 -13.08 6.44 -6.67
CA LYS A 64 -14.51 6.63 -6.49
C LYS A 64 -15.07 5.34 -5.88
N ALA A 65 -15.87 5.51 -4.83
CA ALA A 65 -16.77 4.46 -4.36
C ALA A 65 -17.92 4.27 -5.36
#